data_AF-A0A931F941-F1
#
_entry.id   AF-A0A931F941-F1
#
_cell.length_a   1.000
_cell.length_b   1.000
_cell.length_c   1.000
_cell.angle_alpha   90.00
_cell.angle_beta   90.00
_cell.angle_gamma   90.00
#
_symmetry.space_group_name_H-M   'P 1'
#
loop_
_entity.id
_entity.type
_entity.pdbx_description
1 polymer ?
#
loop_
_entity_poly.entity_id
_entity_poly.type
_entity_poly.pdbx_seq_one_letter_code
_entity_poly.pdbx_strand_id
1 'polypeptide(L)'
;MTKFDDYNFSGGKGTRENPYLIANAQELYNVRYYLNRAFKQVANIDLSAFIIGSGWKPIGYKQEKFSGSYDGNNYSIFNLIIDSPESQDLGLFGAISEYSRLENIKLEKIKISGNSYSGGLVGWNEGELSNCSAQGIIKADKDVGGLVGSNLNVIMKSRVRVDVYGKETVGGLVGGNTGIIIGTYSKGDIKGDKFVGGLAGGNDGTISRSFSESNISGQEFVGGLIGGNLGMITYSYSIGRVEGKVHVGGFAGVNEGQILNCYYNKEASGQCDTDKGTPANNSEMLLKNNS
;
A
#
# COMPACT_ATOMS: atom_id res chain seq x y z
N MET A 1 -19.03 -26.91 27.74
CA MET A 1 -17.73 -27.35 27.19
C MET A 1 -18.02 -28.23 25.99
N THR A 2 -18.05 -27.66 24.80
CA THR A 2 -18.30 -28.40 23.55
C THR A 2 -17.17 -28.10 22.58
N LYS A 3 -16.43 -29.16 22.23
CA LYS A 3 -15.36 -29.20 21.24
C LYS A 3 -15.89 -28.69 19.88
N PHE A 4 -15.37 -27.57 19.40
CA PHE A 4 -15.50 -27.09 18.01
C PHE A 4 -14.12 -26.76 17.42
N ASP A 5 -13.08 -27.45 17.88
CA ASP A 5 -11.72 -27.22 17.40
C ASP A 5 -11.42 -28.12 16.19
N ASP A 6 -10.90 -27.50 15.12
CA ASP A 6 -10.09 -28.06 14.02
C ASP A 6 -10.68 -28.30 12.60
N TYR A 7 -11.90 -27.87 12.25
CA TYR A 7 -12.37 -27.96 10.84
C TYR A 7 -12.33 -26.64 10.04
N ASN A 8 -11.95 -25.52 10.65
CA ASN A 8 -11.98 -24.21 9.98
C ASN A 8 -10.73 -23.90 9.15
N PHE A 9 -9.67 -24.68 9.32
CA PHE A 9 -8.35 -24.49 8.72
C PHE A 9 -7.72 -25.85 8.41
N SER A 10 -6.77 -25.88 7.48
CA SER A 10 -6.09 -27.12 7.05
C SER A 10 -5.09 -27.69 8.07
N GLY A 11 -5.01 -27.09 9.27
CA GLY A 11 -4.17 -27.54 10.37
C GLY A 11 -3.70 -26.37 11.24
N GLY A 12 -2.89 -26.68 12.25
CA GLY A 12 -2.31 -25.70 13.16
C GLY A 12 -3.15 -25.41 14.40
N LYS A 13 -2.62 -24.59 15.31
CA LYS A 13 -3.26 -24.22 16.59
C LYS A 13 -3.44 -22.71 16.76
N GLY A 14 -3.13 -21.92 15.73
CA GLY A 14 -3.21 -20.47 15.75
C GLY A 14 -2.21 -19.78 16.69
N THR A 15 -1.15 -20.47 17.11
CA THR A 15 -0.01 -19.87 17.84
C THR A 15 1.11 -19.52 16.87
N ARG A 16 2.06 -18.67 17.25
CA ARG A 16 3.16 -18.28 16.35
C ARG A 16 4.04 -19.45 15.92
N GLU A 17 4.24 -20.42 16.81
CA GLU A 17 5.03 -21.63 16.57
C GLU A 17 4.25 -22.70 15.79
N ASN A 18 2.92 -22.62 15.82
CA ASN A 18 2.03 -23.55 15.13
C ASN A 18 0.81 -22.80 14.56
N PRO A 19 1.03 -22.00 13.49
CA PRO A 19 0.00 -21.13 12.93
C PRO A 19 -1.09 -21.96 12.25
N TYR A 20 -2.31 -21.43 12.19
CA TYR A 20 -3.36 -22.02 11.36
C TYR A 20 -2.97 -22.00 9.88
N LEU A 21 -3.18 -23.11 9.19
CA LEU A 21 -2.80 -23.28 7.79
C LEU A 21 -3.95 -22.87 6.87
N ILE A 22 -3.66 -21.98 5.92
CA ILE A 22 -4.61 -21.46 4.93
C ILE A 22 -4.28 -22.04 3.55
N ALA A 23 -5.09 -22.98 3.09
CA ALA A 23 -5.00 -23.69 1.82
C ALA A 23 -6.05 -23.23 0.80
N ASN A 24 -7.12 -22.55 1.23
CA ASN A 24 -8.19 -22.12 0.33
C ASN A 24 -8.88 -20.82 0.75
N ALA A 25 -9.77 -20.35 -0.12
CA ALA A 25 -10.47 -19.07 0.01
C ALA A 25 -11.40 -19.02 1.23
N GLN A 26 -12.08 -20.13 1.56
CA GLN A 26 -12.97 -20.20 2.71
C GLN A 26 -12.18 -20.14 4.02
N GLU A 27 -11.02 -20.79 4.09
CA GLU A 27 -10.14 -20.71 5.26
C GLU A 27 -9.57 -19.29 5.44
N LEU A 28 -9.19 -18.60 4.35
CA LEU A 28 -8.83 -17.19 4.42
C LEU A 28 -10.00 -16.34 4.91
N TYR A 29 -11.21 -16.61 4.44
CA TYR A 29 -12.41 -15.94 4.94
C TYR A 29 -12.60 -16.17 6.45
N ASN A 30 -12.31 -17.36 6.96
CA ASN A 30 -12.46 -17.71 8.38
C ASN A 30 -11.51 -16.96 9.33
N VAL A 31 -10.42 -16.38 8.82
CA VAL A 31 -9.47 -15.56 9.61
C VAL A 31 -10.19 -14.46 10.40
N ARG A 32 -11.28 -13.90 9.86
CA ARG A 32 -12.09 -12.85 10.50
C ARG A 32 -12.70 -13.24 11.85
N TYR A 33 -12.75 -14.53 12.17
CA TYR A 33 -13.29 -15.03 13.44
C TYR A 33 -12.19 -15.32 14.49
N TYR A 34 -10.92 -15.10 14.13
CA TYR A 34 -9.74 -15.44 14.93
C TYR A 34 -8.69 -14.33 14.85
N LEU A 35 -9.12 -13.07 15.03
CA LEU A 35 -8.35 -11.86 14.75
C LEU A 35 -7.02 -11.71 15.52
N ASN A 36 -6.83 -12.47 16.59
CA ASN A 36 -5.63 -12.45 17.44
C ASN A 36 -4.73 -13.70 17.28
N ARG A 37 -4.95 -14.50 16.23
CA ARG A 37 -4.22 -15.75 15.98
C ARG A 37 -3.17 -15.61 14.87
N ALA A 38 -2.29 -16.60 14.79
CA ALA A 38 -1.27 -16.68 13.75
C ALA A 38 -1.74 -17.58 12.60
N PHE A 39 -1.46 -17.17 11.36
CA PHE A 39 -1.86 -17.83 10.13
C PHE A 39 -0.69 -17.96 9.17
N LYS A 40 -0.67 -19.03 8.37
CA LYS A 40 0.31 -19.26 7.32
C LYS A 40 -0.34 -19.86 6.08
N GLN A 41 -0.09 -19.27 4.91
CA GLN A 41 -0.53 -19.84 3.64
C GLN A 41 0.28 -21.09 3.27
N VAL A 42 -0.44 -22.09 2.75
CA VAL A 42 0.12 -23.34 2.22
C VAL A 42 -0.26 -23.59 0.76
N ALA A 43 -1.03 -22.68 0.16
CA ALA A 43 -1.40 -22.71 -1.25
C ALA A 43 -1.71 -21.30 -1.79
N ASN A 44 -1.79 -21.18 -3.11
CA ASN A 44 -2.40 -20.01 -3.76
C ASN A 44 -3.91 -19.99 -3.49
N ILE A 45 -4.47 -18.79 -3.34
CA ILE A 45 -5.87 -18.60 -2.94
C ILE A 45 -6.60 -17.76 -3.99
N ASP A 46 -7.63 -18.35 -4.60
CA ASP A 46 -8.54 -17.65 -5.53
C ASP A 46 -9.75 -17.11 -4.77
N LEU A 47 -9.96 -15.79 -4.79
CA LEU A 47 -11.11 -15.14 -4.16
C LEU A 47 -12.33 -14.97 -5.09
N SER A 48 -12.34 -15.60 -6.27
CA SER A 48 -13.44 -15.52 -7.24
C SER A 48 -14.80 -15.97 -6.70
N ALA A 49 -14.82 -16.78 -5.62
CA ALA A 49 -16.06 -17.14 -4.91
C ALA A 49 -16.67 -15.97 -4.08
N PHE A 50 -15.90 -14.92 -3.79
CA PHE A 50 -16.31 -13.78 -2.96
C PHE A 50 -16.60 -12.52 -3.80
N ILE A 51 -17.37 -12.66 -4.87
CA ILE A 51 -17.73 -11.56 -5.79
C ILE A 51 -19.20 -11.14 -5.72
N ILE A 52 -20.03 -11.82 -4.92
CA ILE A 52 -21.46 -11.51 -4.82
C ILE A 52 -21.65 -10.25 -3.96
N GLY A 53 -22.52 -9.34 -4.40
CA GLY A 53 -22.76 -8.06 -3.73
C GLY A 53 -21.55 -7.14 -3.87
N SER A 54 -21.07 -6.60 -2.75
CA SER A 54 -19.87 -5.75 -2.70
C SER A 54 -18.54 -6.53 -2.72
N GLY A 55 -18.57 -7.84 -2.94
CA GLY A 55 -17.38 -8.68 -2.98
C GLY A 55 -16.81 -9.02 -1.60
N TRP A 56 -15.49 -8.97 -1.46
CA TRP A 56 -14.77 -9.30 -0.25
C TRP A 56 -15.09 -8.34 0.89
N LYS A 57 -15.39 -8.92 2.06
CA LYS A 57 -15.51 -8.16 3.31
C LYS A 57 -14.14 -8.13 3.99
N PRO A 58 -13.56 -6.96 4.29
CA PRO A 58 -12.25 -6.88 4.94
C PRO A 58 -12.14 -7.70 6.23
N ILE A 59 -10.93 -8.18 6.52
CA ILE A 59 -10.59 -8.81 7.80
C ILE A 59 -10.18 -7.71 8.78
N GLY A 60 -10.91 -7.59 9.88
CA GLY A 60 -10.70 -6.55 10.87
C GLY A 60 -11.13 -5.15 10.39
N TYR A 61 -11.56 -4.33 11.34
CA TYR A 61 -11.99 -2.94 11.12
C TYR A 61 -11.45 -2.06 12.25
N LYS A 62 -11.56 -0.73 12.15
CA LYS A 62 -11.02 0.16 13.20
C LYS A 62 -11.55 -0.15 14.61
N GLN A 63 -12.80 -0.60 14.73
CA GLN A 63 -13.44 -0.97 15.99
C GLN A 63 -13.00 -2.34 16.52
N GLU A 64 -12.59 -3.24 15.62
CA GLU A 64 -12.16 -4.59 15.94
C GLU A 64 -11.02 -4.99 15.00
N LYS A 65 -9.82 -4.50 15.32
CA LYS A 65 -8.63 -4.63 14.48
C LYS A 65 -8.14 -6.07 14.46
N PHE A 66 -7.63 -6.52 13.32
CA PHE A 66 -6.76 -7.68 13.31
C PHE A 66 -5.53 -7.38 14.18
N SER A 67 -5.14 -8.31 15.04
CA SER A 67 -4.00 -8.19 15.97
C SER A 67 -3.05 -9.39 15.94
N GLY A 68 -3.35 -10.35 15.06
CA GLY A 68 -2.60 -11.58 14.86
C GLY A 68 -1.44 -11.44 13.87
N SER A 69 -0.98 -12.57 13.33
CA SER A 69 0.02 -12.59 12.28
C SER A 69 -0.44 -13.38 11.07
N TYR A 70 -0.06 -12.94 9.87
CA TYR A 70 -0.37 -13.64 8.63
C TYR A 70 0.88 -13.71 7.75
N ASP A 71 1.43 -14.91 7.59
CA ASP A 71 2.51 -15.22 6.66
C ASP A 71 1.93 -15.76 5.35
N GLY A 72 1.97 -14.97 4.29
CA GLY A 72 1.54 -15.37 2.95
C GLY A 72 2.46 -16.43 2.32
N ASN A 73 3.64 -16.68 2.92
CA ASN A 73 4.59 -17.71 2.51
C ASN A 73 4.91 -17.65 1.01
N ASN A 74 4.87 -16.45 0.44
CA ASN A 74 5.07 -16.13 -0.97
C ASN A 74 4.08 -16.76 -1.97
N TYR A 75 2.99 -17.36 -1.49
CA TYR A 75 1.85 -17.76 -2.32
C TYR A 75 1.00 -16.55 -2.71
N SER A 76 0.32 -16.63 -3.85
CA SER A 76 -0.53 -15.56 -4.35
C SER A 76 -1.96 -15.69 -3.84
N ILE A 77 -2.54 -14.58 -3.40
CA ILE A 77 -3.98 -14.38 -3.24
C ILE A 77 -4.42 -13.55 -4.46
N PHE A 78 -5.40 -14.03 -5.22
CA PHE A 78 -5.80 -13.36 -6.46
C PHE A 78 -7.31 -13.22 -6.62
N ASN A 79 -7.71 -12.30 -7.50
CA ASN A 79 -9.10 -11.92 -7.75
C ASN A 79 -9.81 -11.31 -6.53
N LEU A 80 -9.08 -10.54 -5.71
CA LEU A 80 -9.68 -9.74 -4.63
C LEU A 80 -10.51 -8.60 -5.24
N ILE A 81 -11.84 -8.70 -5.10
CA ILE A 81 -12.78 -7.67 -5.56
C ILE A 81 -13.50 -7.07 -4.36
N ILE A 82 -13.49 -5.75 -4.24
CA ILE A 82 -14.31 -4.98 -3.28
C ILE A 82 -15.00 -3.87 -4.06
N ASP A 83 -16.33 -3.79 -3.98
CA ASP A 83 -17.14 -2.74 -4.61
C ASP A 83 -18.05 -2.07 -3.59
N SER A 84 -17.48 -1.12 -2.84
CA SER A 84 -18.11 -0.45 -1.71
C SER A 84 -17.78 1.06 -1.72
N PRO A 85 -18.25 1.82 -2.73
CA PRO A 85 -17.81 3.21 -2.98
C PRO A 85 -18.07 4.19 -1.83
N GLU A 86 -19.00 3.87 -0.93
CA GLU A 86 -19.33 4.70 0.24
C GLU A 86 -18.62 4.23 1.53
N SER A 87 -17.89 3.11 1.48
CA SER A 87 -17.26 2.50 2.66
C SER A 87 -15.81 2.90 2.83
N GLN A 88 -15.35 2.87 4.07
CA GLN A 88 -13.98 3.20 4.47
C GLN A 88 -13.24 1.95 4.95
N ASP A 89 -11.92 2.09 5.15
CA ASP A 89 -11.06 1.05 5.71
C ASP A 89 -11.10 -0.24 4.87
N LEU A 90 -10.74 -0.11 3.59
CA LEU A 90 -10.84 -1.19 2.61
C LEU A 90 -9.47 -1.79 2.25
N GLY A 91 -9.48 -3.10 2.03
CA GLY A 91 -8.36 -3.93 1.65
C GLY A 91 -8.67 -5.40 1.95
N LEU A 92 -7.69 -6.29 1.75
CA LEU A 92 -7.82 -7.66 2.29
C LEU A 92 -8.09 -7.60 3.80
N PHE A 93 -7.35 -6.73 4.50
CA PHE A 93 -7.59 -6.32 5.87
C PHE A 93 -8.12 -4.88 5.91
N GLY A 94 -9.13 -4.61 6.74
CA GLY A 94 -9.69 -3.26 6.85
C GLY A 94 -8.83 -2.40 7.77
N ALA A 95 -8.56 -2.91 8.97
CA ALA A 95 -7.61 -2.32 9.89
C ALA A 95 -6.83 -3.38 10.67
N ILE A 96 -5.55 -3.09 10.92
CA ILE A 96 -4.67 -3.92 11.75
C ILE A 96 -4.08 -3.09 12.89
N SER A 97 -3.84 -3.73 14.04
CA SER A 97 -3.28 -3.09 15.24
C SER A 97 -1.75 -3.13 15.27
N GLU A 98 -1.17 -2.42 16.23
CA GLU A 98 0.27 -2.40 16.55
C GLU A 98 0.93 -3.76 16.82
N TYR A 99 0.16 -4.79 17.16
CA TYR A 99 0.68 -6.14 17.38
C TYR A 99 0.75 -6.97 16.10
N SER A 100 0.16 -6.47 15.02
CA SER A 100 -0.03 -7.22 13.79
C SER A 100 1.25 -7.36 13.00
N ARG A 101 1.42 -8.54 12.38
CA ARG A 101 2.52 -8.81 11.46
C ARG A 101 1.98 -9.46 10.19
N LEU A 102 2.08 -8.74 9.08
CA LEU A 102 1.69 -9.22 7.76
C LEU A 102 2.95 -9.36 6.90
N GLU A 103 3.28 -10.57 6.48
CA GLU A 103 4.52 -10.83 5.75
C GLU A 103 4.35 -11.74 4.55
N ASN A 104 5.18 -11.55 3.52
CA ASN A 104 5.26 -12.42 2.33
C ASN A 104 3.93 -12.59 1.58
N ILE A 105 3.05 -11.59 1.62
CA ILE A 105 1.74 -11.62 0.96
C ILE A 105 1.85 -11.07 -0.46
N LYS A 106 1.29 -11.80 -1.43
CA LYS A 106 1.22 -11.37 -2.83
C LYS A 106 -0.23 -11.27 -3.27
N LEU A 107 -0.68 -10.06 -3.56
CA LEU A 107 -2.01 -9.79 -4.10
C LEU A 107 -1.92 -9.58 -5.62
N GLU A 108 -2.69 -10.36 -6.37
CA GLU A 108 -2.74 -10.26 -7.83
C GLU A 108 -4.16 -10.03 -8.33
N LYS A 109 -4.30 -9.22 -9.38
CA LYS A 109 -5.60 -8.91 -10.00
C LYS A 109 -6.61 -8.32 -8.99
N ILE A 110 -6.15 -7.41 -8.14
CA ILE A 110 -7.04 -6.70 -7.20
C ILE A 110 -7.89 -5.67 -7.95
N LYS A 111 -9.15 -5.53 -7.53
CA LYS A 111 -10.05 -4.45 -7.99
C LYS A 111 -10.83 -3.93 -6.79
N ILE A 112 -10.50 -2.73 -6.33
CA ILE A 112 -11.13 -2.12 -5.15
C ILE A 112 -11.80 -0.80 -5.56
N SER A 113 -13.06 -0.62 -5.15
CA SER A 113 -13.84 0.61 -5.23
C SER A 113 -14.27 1.00 -3.81
N GLY A 114 -13.91 2.20 -3.35
CA GLY A 114 -14.04 2.63 -1.96
C GLY A 114 -14.24 4.13 -1.76
N ASN A 115 -14.34 4.57 -0.50
CA ASN A 115 -14.38 5.98 -0.13
C ASN A 115 -13.05 6.46 0.46
N SER A 116 -12.78 6.17 1.74
CA SER A 116 -11.60 6.66 2.46
C SER A 116 -10.76 5.51 3.01
N TYR A 117 -9.45 5.70 3.17
CA TYR A 117 -8.53 4.69 3.73
C TYR A 117 -8.61 3.36 2.96
N SER A 118 -8.37 3.43 1.65
CA SER A 118 -8.46 2.27 0.76
C SER A 118 -7.08 1.85 0.30
N GLY A 119 -6.69 0.62 0.66
CA GLY A 119 -5.45 -0.03 0.27
C GLY A 119 -5.70 -1.41 -0.34
N GLY A 120 -4.75 -1.92 -1.13
CA GLY A 120 -4.83 -3.29 -1.64
C GLY A 120 -4.81 -4.33 -0.51
N LEU A 121 -3.85 -4.15 0.42
CA LEU A 121 -3.64 -5.07 1.54
C LEU A 121 -4.34 -4.59 2.81
N VAL A 122 -4.16 -3.32 3.19
CA VAL A 122 -4.69 -2.76 4.45
C VAL A 122 -5.32 -1.40 4.23
N GLY A 123 -6.51 -1.15 4.76
CA GLY A 123 -7.07 0.21 4.80
C GLY A 123 -6.31 1.10 5.80
N TRP A 124 -6.28 0.68 7.06
CA TRP A 124 -5.63 1.39 8.17
C TRP A 124 -4.55 0.52 8.85
N ASN A 125 -3.29 0.90 8.68
CA ASN A 125 -2.15 0.14 9.21
C ASN A 125 -1.57 0.76 10.49
N GLU A 126 -1.68 0.06 11.62
CA GLU A 126 -0.88 0.33 12.82
C GLU A 126 0.18 -0.74 13.08
N GLY A 127 0.26 -1.80 12.26
CA GLY A 127 1.17 -2.94 12.45
C GLY A 127 2.37 -2.96 11.49
N GLU A 128 3.05 -4.10 11.43
CA GLU A 128 4.21 -4.31 10.58
C GLU A 128 3.83 -5.03 9.28
N LEU A 129 4.18 -4.42 8.14
CA LEU A 129 4.09 -5.04 6.81
C LEU A 129 5.50 -5.26 6.25
N SER A 130 5.81 -6.50 5.88
CA SER A 130 7.12 -6.82 5.31
C SER A 130 7.03 -7.74 4.08
N ASN A 131 7.79 -7.41 3.04
CA ASN A 131 7.85 -8.23 1.81
C ASN A 131 6.46 -8.51 1.19
N CYS A 132 5.60 -7.48 1.15
CA CYS A 132 4.27 -7.58 0.57
C CYS A 132 4.24 -7.02 -0.85
N SER A 133 3.32 -7.51 -1.68
CA SER A 133 3.11 -6.97 -3.02
C SER A 133 1.64 -6.93 -3.43
N ALA A 134 1.33 -5.98 -4.32
CA ALA A 134 0.00 -5.83 -4.88
C ALA A 134 0.06 -5.48 -6.37
N GLN A 135 -0.87 -6.05 -7.15
CA GLN A 135 -1.10 -5.74 -8.55
C GLN A 135 -2.60 -5.63 -8.85
N GLY A 136 -3.01 -4.56 -9.54
CA GLY A 136 -4.40 -4.37 -9.95
C GLY A 136 -4.80 -2.91 -10.05
N ILE A 137 -6.04 -2.59 -9.67
CA ILE A 137 -6.62 -1.26 -9.75
C ILE A 137 -7.38 -0.90 -8.46
N ILE A 138 -7.19 0.33 -7.98
CA ILE A 138 -7.93 0.87 -6.83
C ILE A 138 -8.54 2.21 -7.24
N LYS A 139 -9.83 2.38 -6.95
CA LYS A 139 -10.57 3.63 -7.11
C LYS A 139 -11.18 3.99 -5.76
N ALA A 140 -10.78 5.10 -5.17
CA ALA A 140 -11.41 5.60 -3.94
C ALA A 140 -11.29 7.12 -3.86
N ASP A 141 -12.00 7.77 -2.95
CA ASP A 141 -12.03 9.23 -2.87
C ASP A 141 -10.83 9.82 -2.13
N LYS A 142 -10.50 9.30 -0.94
CA LYS A 142 -9.51 9.91 -0.04
C LYS A 142 -8.57 8.89 0.61
N ASP A 143 -7.32 9.29 0.85
CA ASP A 143 -6.29 8.46 1.50
C ASP A 143 -6.19 7.08 0.82
N VAL A 144 -5.82 7.13 -0.46
CA VAL A 144 -5.83 5.98 -1.36
C VAL A 144 -4.40 5.56 -1.65
N GLY A 145 -4.08 4.30 -1.35
CA GLY A 145 -2.77 3.72 -1.60
C GLY A 145 -2.85 2.39 -2.35
N GLY A 146 -1.89 2.09 -3.21
CA GLY A 146 -1.86 0.80 -3.91
C GLY A 146 -1.71 -0.41 -2.97
N LEU A 147 -1.08 -0.23 -1.79
CA LEU A 147 -0.95 -1.26 -0.76
C LEU A 147 -1.69 -0.91 0.53
N VAL A 148 -1.57 0.34 1.01
CA VAL A 148 -2.13 0.78 2.29
C VAL A 148 -2.86 2.12 2.16
N GLY A 149 -4.06 2.26 2.69
CA GLY A 149 -4.74 3.57 2.71
C GLY A 149 -4.01 4.60 3.59
N SER A 150 -3.87 4.29 4.87
CA SER A 150 -3.11 5.10 5.85
C SER A 150 -2.11 4.24 6.63
N ASN A 151 -0.86 4.68 6.70
CA ASN A 151 0.22 4.00 7.39
C ASN A 151 0.69 4.76 8.63
N LEU A 152 0.51 4.16 9.81
CA LEU A 152 0.93 4.70 11.11
C LEU A 152 2.14 3.96 11.69
N ASN A 153 2.59 2.87 11.05
CA ASN A 153 3.70 2.07 11.53
C ASN A 153 4.62 1.67 10.35
N VAL A 154 5.11 0.43 10.28
CA VAL A 154 6.21 0.08 9.36
C VAL A 154 5.69 -0.64 8.11
N ILE A 155 6.15 -0.17 6.95
CA ILE A 155 6.10 -0.90 5.68
C ILE A 155 7.52 -1.06 5.15
N MET A 156 7.96 -2.30 4.94
CA MET A 156 9.30 -2.56 4.45
C MET A 156 9.35 -3.55 3.29
N LYS A 157 10.33 -3.36 2.40
CA LYS A 157 10.69 -4.33 1.33
C LYS A 157 9.52 -4.71 0.41
N SER A 158 8.56 -3.80 0.24
CA SER A 158 7.29 -4.07 -0.43
C SER A 158 7.23 -3.44 -1.82
N ARG A 159 6.41 -4.04 -2.70
CA ARG A 159 6.44 -3.80 -4.14
C ARG A 159 5.03 -3.66 -4.71
N VAL A 160 4.71 -2.53 -5.32
CA VAL A 160 3.34 -2.25 -5.79
C VAL A 160 3.31 -1.94 -7.27
N ARG A 161 2.39 -2.59 -7.99
CA ARG A 161 2.09 -2.39 -9.42
C ARG A 161 0.59 -2.17 -9.61
N VAL A 162 0.08 -1.06 -9.10
CA VAL A 162 -1.35 -0.78 -9.00
C VAL A 162 -1.67 0.57 -9.62
N ASP A 163 -2.69 0.60 -10.46
CA ASP A 163 -3.27 1.87 -10.94
C ASP A 163 -4.19 2.42 -9.84
N VAL A 164 -3.93 3.64 -9.40
CA VAL A 164 -4.63 4.26 -8.27
C VAL A 164 -5.32 5.52 -8.73
N TYR A 165 -6.64 5.57 -8.57
CA TYR A 165 -7.47 6.72 -8.90
C TYR A 165 -8.17 7.23 -7.65
N GLY A 166 -8.03 8.52 -7.35
CA GLY A 166 -8.82 9.16 -6.32
C GLY A 166 -8.95 10.67 -6.43
N LYS A 167 -9.29 11.33 -5.33
CA LYS A 167 -9.45 12.80 -5.28
C LYS A 167 -8.40 13.43 -4.39
N GLU A 168 -8.29 13.02 -3.13
CA GLU A 168 -7.40 13.66 -2.15
C GLU A 168 -6.45 12.63 -1.52
N THR A 169 -5.17 12.99 -1.39
CA THR A 169 -4.14 12.16 -0.77
C THR A 169 -4.04 10.79 -1.44
N VAL A 170 -3.50 10.81 -2.66
CA VAL A 170 -3.42 9.64 -3.55
C VAL A 170 -1.96 9.25 -3.75
N GLY A 171 -1.59 8.01 -3.38
CA GLY A 171 -0.25 7.51 -3.56
C GLY A 171 -0.18 6.11 -4.17
N GLY A 172 0.89 5.81 -4.92
CA GLY A 172 1.06 4.50 -5.53
C GLY A 172 1.33 3.37 -4.52
N LEU A 173 1.91 3.66 -3.36
CA LEU A 173 2.09 2.68 -2.26
C LEU A 173 1.10 2.97 -1.12
N VAL A 174 1.10 4.20 -0.60
CA VAL A 174 0.24 4.62 0.51
C VAL A 174 -0.52 5.91 0.21
N GLY A 175 -1.71 6.10 0.76
CA GLY A 175 -2.35 7.42 0.75
C GLY A 175 -1.57 8.37 1.66
N GLY A 176 -1.73 8.18 2.98
CA GLY A 176 -1.03 8.95 4.00
C GLY A 176 0.01 8.12 4.76
N ASN A 177 1.15 8.74 5.12
CA ASN A 177 2.18 8.13 5.96
C ASN A 177 2.52 8.99 7.17
N THR A 178 2.33 8.47 8.38
CA THR A 178 2.93 8.98 9.63
C THR A 178 3.97 8.02 10.21
N GLY A 179 4.05 6.79 9.67
CA GLY A 179 5.00 5.77 10.08
C GLY A 179 6.31 5.74 9.27
N ILE A 180 6.88 4.54 9.11
CA ILE A 180 8.16 4.29 8.44
C ILE A 180 7.93 3.50 7.16
N ILE A 181 8.47 3.99 6.05
CA ILE A 181 8.52 3.28 4.77
C ILE A 181 9.98 3.09 4.38
N ILE A 182 10.39 1.83 4.14
CA ILE A 182 11.79 1.52 3.82
C ILE A 182 11.96 0.43 2.77
N GLY A 183 12.78 0.70 1.74
CA GLY A 183 13.12 -0.32 0.75
C GLY A 183 11.93 -0.70 -0.14
N THR A 184 11.04 0.24 -0.44
CA THR A 184 9.79 -0.03 -1.16
C THR A 184 9.80 0.57 -2.57
N TYR A 185 8.97 0.04 -3.46
CA TYR A 185 8.71 0.73 -4.71
C TYR A 185 7.26 0.65 -5.18
N SER A 186 6.86 1.64 -5.95
CA SER A 186 5.57 1.72 -6.63
C SER A 186 5.71 1.93 -8.13
N LYS A 187 4.73 1.40 -8.87
CA LYS A 187 4.53 1.60 -10.30
C LYS A 187 3.04 1.52 -10.61
N GLY A 188 2.59 2.30 -11.57
CA GLY A 188 1.20 2.32 -12.04
C GLY A 188 0.85 3.72 -12.54
N ASP A 189 -0.35 3.85 -13.09
CA ASP A 189 -0.92 5.15 -13.40
C ASP A 189 -1.64 5.69 -12.16
N ILE A 190 -1.14 6.80 -11.63
CA ILE A 190 -1.63 7.42 -10.39
C ILE A 190 -2.32 8.73 -10.74
N LYS A 191 -3.62 8.82 -10.42
CA LYS A 191 -4.42 9.99 -10.74
C LYS A 191 -5.19 10.47 -9.52
N GLY A 192 -5.06 11.77 -9.21
CA GLY A 192 -5.78 12.42 -8.13
C GLY A 192 -6.16 13.85 -8.47
N ASP A 193 -6.81 14.55 -7.53
CA ASP A 193 -7.00 16.00 -7.63
C ASP A 193 -5.95 16.74 -6.80
N LYS A 194 -5.79 16.38 -5.52
CA LYS A 194 -4.92 17.07 -4.57
C LYS A 194 -4.02 16.10 -3.80
N PHE A 195 -2.76 16.49 -3.58
CA PHE A 195 -1.74 15.68 -2.89
C PHE A 195 -1.56 14.32 -3.55
N VAL A 196 -0.96 14.35 -4.74
CA VAL A 196 -0.79 13.16 -5.58
C VAL A 196 0.69 12.83 -5.67
N GLY A 197 1.07 11.64 -5.21
CA GLY A 197 2.47 11.20 -5.21
C GLY A 197 2.66 9.81 -5.77
N GLY A 198 3.83 9.56 -6.35
CA GLY A 198 4.13 8.26 -6.93
C GLY A 198 4.22 7.14 -5.89
N LEU A 199 4.72 7.44 -4.69
CA LEU A 199 4.83 6.54 -3.54
C LEU A 199 3.77 6.87 -2.48
N ALA A 200 3.68 8.14 -2.05
CA ALA A 200 2.70 8.57 -1.04
C ALA A 200 1.99 9.87 -1.44
N GLY A 201 0.70 9.99 -1.15
CA GLY A 201 -0.02 11.25 -1.29
C GLY A 201 0.48 12.30 -0.30
N GLY A 202 0.57 11.92 0.98
CA GLY A 202 1.10 12.76 2.06
C GLY A 202 2.09 12.02 2.94
N ASN A 203 3.14 12.70 3.40
CA ASN A 203 4.14 12.17 4.31
C ASN A 203 4.42 13.10 5.50
N ASP A 204 4.13 12.62 6.71
CA ASP A 204 4.56 13.18 8.00
C ASP A 204 5.58 12.26 8.70
N GLY A 205 5.74 11.03 8.19
CA GLY A 205 6.65 10.03 8.71
C GLY A 205 8.05 10.03 8.07
N THR A 206 8.72 8.88 8.14
CA THR A 206 10.03 8.67 7.53
C THR A 206 9.93 7.78 6.30
N ILE A 207 10.53 8.22 5.19
CA ILE A 207 10.68 7.43 3.97
C ILE A 207 12.16 7.29 3.65
N SER A 208 12.62 6.07 3.40
CA SER A 208 14.01 5.83 3.01
C SER A 208 14.16 4.73 1.97
N ARG A 209 15.18 4.84 1.11
CA ARG A 209 15.54 3.80 0.14
C ARG A 209 14.35 3.32 -0.69
N SER A 210 13.47 4.25 -1.08
CA SER A 210 12.23 3.91 -1.76
C SER A 210 12.09 4.70 -3.06
N PHE A 211 11.37 4.14 -4.03
CA PHE A 211 11.27 4.79 -5.32
C PHE A 211 9.94 4.60 -6.03
N SER A 212 9.69 5.45 -7.01
CA SER A 212 8.49 5.40 -7.85
C SER A 212 8.84 5.43 -9.33
N GLU A 213 8.29 4.48 -10.08
CA GLU A 213 8.26 4.48 -11.55
C GLU A 213 6.89 4.90 -12.11
N SER A 214 6.00 5.41 -11.26
CA SER A 214 4.62 5.68 -11.61
C SER A 214 4.47 6.90 -12.51
N ASN A 215 3.52 6.85 -13.45
CA ASN A 215 3.07 8.03 -14.18
C ASN A 215 1.99 8.73 -13.36
N ILE A 216 2.09 10.04 -13.22
CA ILE A 216 1.27 10.79 -12.28
C ILE A 216 0.53 11.91 -13.00
N SER A 217 -0.76 12.03 -12.71
CA SER A 217 -1.59 13.15 -13.16
C SER A 217 -2.40 13.71 -11.99
N GLY A 218 -2.35 15.02 -11.75
CA GLY A 218 -3.17 15.67 -10.73
C GLY A 218 -3.56 17.11 -11.04
N GLN A 219 -4.23 17.77 -10.09
CA GLN A 219 -4.54 19.20 -10.20
C GLN A 219 -3.56 20.03 -9.36
N GLU A 220 -3.43 19.72 -8.07
CA GLU A 220 -2.67 20.50 -7.09
C GLU A 220 -1.77 19.62 -6.21
N PHE A 221 -0.55 20.08 -5.92
CA PHE A 221 0.45 19.36 -5.11
C PHE A 221 0.77 17.97 -5.67
N VAL A 222 1.37 17.96 -6.84
CA VAL A 222 1.67 16.74 -7.59
C VAL A 222 3.19 16.51 -7.59
N GLY A 223 3.64 15.39 -7.03
CA GLY A 223 5.06 15.06 -6.93
C GLY A 223 5.42 13.66 -7.44
N GLY A 224 6.58 13.53 -8.08
CA GLY A 224 7.04 12.24 -8.63
C GLY A 224 7.16 11.10 -7.59
N LEU A 225 7.49 11.43 -6.35
CA LEU A 225 7.50 10.49 -5.22
C LEU A 225 6.40 10.82 -4.21
N ILE A 226 6.26 12.08 -3.81
CA ILE A 226 5.36 12.49 -2.71
C ILE A 226 4.52 13.71 -3.11
N GLY A 227 3.22 13.69 -2.84
CA GLY A 227 2.36 14.87 -3.06
C GLY A 227 2.73 16.03 -2.13
N GLY A 228 2.60 15.82 -0.82
CA GLY A 228 3.02 16.76 0.22
C GLY A 228 3.91 16.13 1.29
N ASN A 229 5.03 16.79 1.63
CA ASN A 229 5.98 16.30 2.63
C ASN A 229 6.12 17.26 3.82
N LEU A 230 5.85 16.75 5.03
CA LEU A 230 6.16 17.34 6.33
C LEU A 230 7.27 16.57 7.06
N GLY A 231 7.46 15.29 6.71
CA GLY A 231 8.41 14.39 7.35
C GLY A 231 9.81 14.37 6.73
N MET A 232 10.54 13.27 6.98
CA MET A 232 11.92 13.06 6.49
C MET A 232 11.96 12.04 5.36
N ILE A 233 12.59 12.40 4.24
CA ILE A 233 12.81 11.53 3.09
C ILE A 233 14.30 11.45 2.77
N THR A 234 14.82 10.23 2.68
CA THR A 234 16.24 9.98 2.40
C THR A 234 16.46 8.92 1.33
N TYR A 235 17.53 9.06 0.52
CA TYR A 235 17.98 8.01 -0.40
C TYR A 235 16.89 7.45 -1.31
N SER A 236 16.00 8.32 -1.81
CA SER A 236 14.79 7.91 -2.52
C SER A 236 14.71 8.61 -3.87
N TYR A 237 13.97 8.05 -4.83
CA TYR A 237 13.92 8.65 -6.16
C TYR A 237 12.63 8.41 -6.96
N SER A 238 12.37 9.27 -7.94
CA SER A 238 11.25 9.11 -8.89
C SER A 238 11.73 9.16 -10.33
N ILE A 239 11.18 8.31 -11.20
CA ILE A 239 11.56 8.24 -12.63
C ILE A 239 10.38 8.30 -13.61
N GLY A 240 9.15 8.38 -13.13
CA GLY A 240 7.97 8.45 -13.99
C GLY A 240 7.59 9.88 -14.40
N ARG A 241 6.62 9.97 -15.32
CA ARG A 241 6.07 11.25 -15.80
C ARG A 241 5.24 11.93 -14.71
N VAL A 242 5.30 13.26 -14.63
CA VAL A 242 4.53 14.04 -13.65
C VAL A 242 3.79 15.18 -14.36
N GLU A 243 2.46 15.16 -14.29
CA GLU A 243 1.59 16.19 -14.84
C GLU A 243 0.70 16.77 -13.75
N GLY A 244 0.69 18.10 -13.62
CA GLY A 244 -0.23 18.81 -12.73
C GLY A 244 -0.50 20.23 -13.21
N LYS A 245 -1.41 20.93 -12.53
CA LYS A 245 -1.76 22.32 -12.87
C LYS A 245 -1.10 23.34 -11.95
N VAL A 246 -1.08 23.05 -10.65
CA VAL A 246 -0.60 23.97 -9.61
C VAL A 246 0.31 23.22 -8.64
N HIS A 247 1.45 23.81 -8.28
CA HIS A 247 2.45 23.20 -7.39
C HIS A 247 2.83 21.77 -7.81
N VAL A 248 3.42 21.68 -8.99
CA VAL A 248 4.00 20.43 -9.51
C VAL A 248 5.46 20.39 -9.10
N GLY A 249 5.97 19.20 -8.79
CA GLY A 249 7.41 19.02 -8.66
C GLY A 249 7.87 17.63 -9.07
N GLY A 250 9.12 17.55 -9.53
CA GLY A 250 9.67 16.31 -10.05
C GLY A 250 9.77 15.18 -9.02
N PHE A 251 9.89 15.54 -7.74
CA PHE A 251 9.95 14.59 -6.62
C PHE A 251 8.87 14.86 -5.57
N ALA A 252 8.80 16.07 -5.01
CA ALA A 252 7.72 16.49 -4.11
C ALA A 252 6.83 17.57 -4.75
N GLY A 253 5.50 17.53 -4.56
CA GLY A 253 4.60 18.61 -4.99
C GLY A 253 4.74 19.85 -4.11
N VAL A 254 4.74 19.64 -2.79
CA VAL A 254 5.10 20.62 -1.76
C VAL A 254 5.98 19.96 -0.71
N ASN A 255 6.94 20.72 -0.18
CA ASN A 255 7.86 20.25 0.86
C ASN A 255 8.00 21.30 1.97
N GLU A 256 7.64 20.93 3.19
CA GLU A 256 7.91 21.66 4.44
C GLU A 256 8.75 20.80 5.40
N GLY A 257 9.10 19.58 5.00
CA GLY A 257 9.98 18.67 5.73
C GLY A 257 11.40 18.59 5.16
N GLN A 258 12.08 17.47 5.42
CA GLN A 258 13.47 17.24 5.03
C GLN A 258 13.57 16.27 3.85
N ILE A 259 14.33 16.66 2.82
CA ILE A 259 14.65 15.82 1.66
C ILE A 259 16.18 15.77 1.51
N LEU A 260 16.79 14.60 1.74
CA LEU A 260 18.24 14.41 1.64
C LEU A 260 18.60 13.26 0.71
N ASN A 261 19.60 13.46 -0.15
CA ASN A 261 20.06 12.43 -1.09
C ASN A 261 18.92 11.83 -1.92
N CYS A 262 17.98 12.69 -2.33
CA CYS A 262 16.81 12.28 -3.10
C CYS A 262 16.82 12.93 -4.48
N TYR A 263 16.41 12.16 -5.48
CA TYR A 263 16.58 12.52 -6.88
C TYR A 263 15.31 12.29 -7.69
N TYR A 264 15.15 13.02 -8.78
CA TYR A 264 14.13 12.70 -9.77
C TYR A 264 14.65 12.85 -11.19
N ASN A 265 14.07 12.06 -12.08
CA ASN A 265 14.34 12.17 -13.49
C ASN A 265 13.65 13.42 -14.08
N LYS A 266 14.41 14.48 -14.33
CA LYS A 266 13.88 15.75 -14.84
C LYS A 266 13.36 15.66 -16.28
N GLU A 267 13.91 14.73 -17.07
CA GLU A 267 13.52 14.51 -18.47
C GLU A 267 12.18 13.75 -18.53
N ALA A 268 11.98 12.77 -17.64
CA ALA A 268 10.72 12.05 -17.55
C ALA A 268 9.62 12.90 -16.90
N SER A 269 9.92 13.60 -15.81
CA SER A 269 8.93 14.40 -15.07
C SER A 269 8.56 15.71 -15.78
N GLY A 270 9.46 16.23 -16.62
CA GLY A 270 9.33 17.57 -17.22
C GLY A 270 9.49 18.71 -16.22
N GLN A 271 9.98 18.43 -15.00
CA GLN A 271 10.14 19.42 -13.93
C GLN A 271 11.62 19.72 -13.67
N CYS A 272 11.92 20.91 -13.12
CA CYS A 272 13.27 21.32 -12.75
C CYS A 272 13.25 22.25 -11.53
N ASP A 273 12.72 21.73 -10.42
CA ASP A 273 12.58 22.42 -9.15
C ASP A 273 13.87 22.39 -8.32
N THR A 274 14.11 23.49 -7.60
CA THR A 274 15.01 23.55 -6.45
C THR A 274 14.19 23.33 -5.16
N ASP A 275 14.79 22.72 -4.13
CA ASP A 275 14.19 22.47 -2.78
C ASP A 275 13.07 21.41 -2.68
N LYS A 276 12.70 20.76 -3.78
CA LYS A 276 11.70 19.67 -3.80
C LYS A 276 12.30 18.32 -4.17
N GLY A 277 13.62 18.18 -4.10
CA GLY A 277 14.43 17.06 -4.59
C GLY A 277 15.49 17.52 -5.58
N THR A 278 16.48 16.69 -5.87
CA THR A 278 17.57 17.03 -6.79
C THR A 278 17.24 16.53 -8.21
N PRO A 279 17.14 17.41 -9.23
CA PRO A 279 16.96 16.98 -10.61
C PRO A 279 18.18 16.20 -11.09
N ALA A 280 17.92 15.11 -11.81
CA ALA A 280 18.92 14.28 -12.46
C ALA A 280 18.45 13.88 -13.86
N ASN A 281 19.40 13.70 -14.78
CA ASN A 281 19.12 13.25 -16.15
C ASN A 281 18.99 11.72 -16.21
N ASN A 282 18.51 11.18 -17.33
CA ASN A 282 18.38 9.72 -17.54
C ASN A 282 19.65 8.93 -17.20
N SER A 283 20.83 9.39 -17.63
CA SER A 283 22.12 8.72 -17.38
C SER A 283 22.50 8.70 -15.90
N GLU A 284 22.22 9.77 -15.16
CA GLU A 284 22.49 9.87 -13.73
C GLU A 284 21.57 8.97 -12.92
N MET A 285 20.29 8.88 -13.32
CA MET A 285 19.29 8.02 -12.68
C MET A 285 19.63 6.52 -12.82
N LEU A 286 20.22 6.10 -13.94
CA LEU A 286 20.68 4.71 -14.12
C LEU A 286 21.76 4.31 -13.12
N LEU A 287 22.63 5.24 -12.72
CA LEU A 287 23.65 4.98 -11.71
C LEU A 287 23.03 4.85 -10.31
N LYS A 288 21.95 5.59 -10.04
CA LYS A 288 21.22 5.57 -8.76
C LYS A 288 20.32 4.34 -8.60
N ASN A 289 19.85 3.74 -9.69
CA ASN A 289 19.04 2.52 -9.65
C ASN A 289 19.87 1.27 -9.29
N ASN A 290 21.19 1.33 -9.45
CA ASN A 290 22.11 0.21 -9.24
C ASN A 290 22.90 0.27 -7.91
N SER A 291 22.61 1.25 -7.04
CA SER A 291 23.31 1.51 -5.77
C SER A 291 22.39 1.36 -4.57
#